data_AF-A0A9E8RVJ6-F1
#
_entry.id   AF-A0A9E8RVJ6-F1
#
_cell.length_a   1.000
_cell.length_b   1.000
_cell.length_c   1.000
_cell.angle_alpha   90.00
_cell.angle_beta   90.00
_cell.angle_gamma   90.00
#
_symmetry.space_group_name_H-M   'P 1'
#
loop_
_entity.id
_entity.type
_entity.pdbx_description
1 polymer ?
#
loop_
_entity_poly.entity_id
_entity_poly.type
_entity_poly.pdbx_seq_one_letter_code
_entity_poly.pdbx_strand_id
1 'polypeptide(L)'
;MMDFIIVINFILVIFAFFLIILLFLRQNRYNDLEKKFDQLNGVLEETVASFLVEMKDENDKFLEKLRRLKEEGEQGNPLHEIVKNERPQNKRKPEEMKEDVHRQHTVSEQPSPIHPIENKTEMPVNEHDRLIEKVKKLLQKGYTPEQIAKKLNKGKTEIDLLIKFTPSLLKIDSVPKRE
;
A
#
# COMPACT_ATOMS: atom_id res chain seq x y z
N MET A 1 -60.93 -20.59 -27.60
CA MET A 1 -60.26 -20.35 -26.29
C MET A 1 -58.91 -21.05 -26.20
N MET A 2 -58.82 -22.34 -26.55
CA MET A 2 -57.54 -23.07 -26.54
C MET A 2 -56.49 -22.48 -27.49
N ASP A 3 -56.90 -22.05 -28.69
CA ASP A 3 -55.98 -21.51 -29.69
C ASP A 3 -55.27 -20.23 -29.22
N PHE A 4 -55.98 -19.40 -28.44
CA PHE A 4 -55.41 -18.18 -27.85
C PHE A 4 -54.31 -18.49 -26.82
N ILE A 5 -54.51 -19.54 -26.01
CA ILE A 5 -53.53 -19.98 -25.02
C ILE A 5 -52.28 -20.54 -25.72
N ILE A 6 -52.45 -21.28 -26.82
CA ILE A 6 -51.34 -21.82 -27.62
C ILE A 6 -50.51 -20.69 -28.24
N VAL A 7 -51.17 -19.67 -28.81
CA VAL A 7 -50.47 -18.50 -29.38
C VAL A 7 -49.70 -17.74 -28.31
N ILE A 8 -50.29 -17.51 -27.13
CA ILE A 8 -49.61 -16.84 -26.01
C ILE A 8 -48.41 -17.66 -25.55
N ASN A 9 -48.56 -18.97 -25.40
CA ASN A 9 -47.46 -19.85 -25.00
C ASN A 9 -46.30 -19.79 -26.01
N PHE A 10 -46.62 -19.81 -27.31
CA PHE A 10 -45.63 -19.68 -28.38
C PHE A 10 -44.87 -18.34 -28.31
N ILE A 11 -45.58 -17.23 -28.07
CA ILE A 11 -44.96 -15.91 -27.89
C ILE A 11 -44.06 -15.90 -26.65
N LEU A 12 -44.50 -16.48 -25.54
CA LEU A 12 -43.72 -16.56 -24.30
C LEU A 12 -42.45 -17.40 -24.47
N VAL A 13 -42.50 -18.49 -25.25
CA VAL A 13 -41.32 -19.30 -25.55
C VAL A 13 -40.30 -18.50 -26.37
N ILE A 14 -40.74 -17.79 -27.41
CA ILE A 14 -39.86 -16.89 -28.18
C ILE A 14 -39.26 -15.81 -27.27
N PHE A 15 -40.08 -15.23 -26.40
CA PHE A 15 -39.64 -14.23 -25.44
C PHE A 15 -38.62 -14.80 -24.44
N ALA A 16 -38.79 -16.03 -23.97
CA ALA A 16 -37.84 -16.72 -23.12
C ALA A 16 -36.50 -16.92 -23.84
N PHE A 17 -36.50 -17.37 -25.10
CA PHE A 17 -35.27 -17.46 -25.91
C PHE A 17 -34.59 -16.11 -26.08
N PHE A 18 -35.36 -15.04 -26.30
CA PHE A 18 -34.82 -13.69 -26.38
C PHE A 18 -34.11 -13.29 -25.07
N LEU A 19 -34.72 -13.56 -23.91
CA LEU A 19 -34.09 -13.32 -22.60
C LEU A 19 -32.83 -14.16 -22.39
N ILE A 20 -32.85 -15.44 -22.78
CA ILE A 20 -31.68 -16.33 -22.70
C ILE A 20 -30.52 -15.77 -23.53
N ILE A 21 -30.79 -15.31 -24.76
CA ILE A 21 -29.78 -14.68 -25.63
C ILE A 21 -29.22 -13.42 -24.98
N LEU A 22 -30.07 -12.53 -24.45
CA LEU A 22 -29.62 -11.32 -23.76
C LEU A 22 -28.72 -11.62 -22.55
N LEU A 23 -29.08 -12.65 -21.76
CA LEU A 23 -28.26 -13.10 -20.64
C LEU A 23 -26.93 -13.68 -21.12
N PHE A 24 -26.92 -14.47 -22.19
CA PHE A 24 -25.70 -15.03 -22.77
C PHE A 24 -24.74 -13.94 -23.26
N LEU A 25 -25.25 -12.92 -23.96
CA LEU A 25 -24.43 -11.77 -24.40
C LEU A 25 -23.83 -11.03 -23.20
N ARG A 26 -24.63 -10.82 -22.15
CA ARG A 26 -24.16 -10.15 -20.93
C ARG A 26 -23.13 -11.00 -20.19
N GLN A 27 -23.34 -12.30 -20.08
CA GLN A 27 -22.46 -13.25 -19.39
C GLN A 27 -21.12 -13.41 -20.10
N ASN A 28 -21.10 -13.41 -21.44
CA ASN A 28 -19.86 -13.52 -22.21
C ASN A 28 -18.86 -12.39 -21.87
N ARG A 29 -19.37 -11.18 -21.58
CA ARG A 29 -18.53 -10.04 -21.14
C ARG A 29 -17.85 -10.27 -19.79
N TYR A 30 -18.46 -11.04 -18.90
CA TYR A 30 -17.87 -11.39 -17.61
C TYR A 30 -16.79 -12.46 -17.77
N ASN A 31 -16.99 -13.42 -18.67
CA ASN A 31 -15.99 -14.45 -18.97
C ASN A 31 -14.69 -13.84 -19.53
N ASP A 32 -14.78 -12.79 -20.35
CA ASP A 32 -13.61 -12.07 -20.85
C ASP A 32 -12.86 -11.29 -19.74
N LEU A 33 -13.59 -10.85 -18.72
CA LEU A 33 -13.01 -10.17 -17.57
C LEU A 33 -12.23 -11.14 -16.68
N GLU A 34 -12.77 -12.33 -16.45
CA GLU A 34 -12.12 -13.42 -15.70
C GLU A 34 -10.78 -13.81 -16.35
N LYS A 35 -10.77 -14.04 -17.67
CA LYS A 35 -9.53 -14.35 -18.41
C LYS A 35 -8.47 -13.25 -18.29
N LYS A 36 -8.89 -11.98 -18.32
CA LYS A 36 -7.97 -10.83 -18.15
C LYS A 36 -7.43 -10.75 -16.73
N PHE A 37 -8.25 -11.09 -15.73
CA PHE A 37 -7.83 -11.15 -14.34
C PHE A 37 -6.77 -12.24 -14.13
N ASP A 38 -6.97 -13.43 -14.71
CA ASP A 38 -5.99 -14.52 -14.64
C ASP A 38 -4.65 -14.13 -15.29
N GLN A 39 -4.70 -13.53 -16.47
CA GLN A 39 -3.50 -13.04 -17.16
C GLN A 39 -2.77 -11.96 -16.35
N LEU A 40 -3.52 -11.00 -15.80
CA LEU A 40 -2.96 -9.94 -14.98
C LEU A 40 -2.33 -10.49 -13.69
N ASN A 41 -2.96 -11.48 -13.05
CA ASN A 41 -2.44 -12.11 -11.85
C ASN A 41 -1.11 -12.81 -12.11
N GLY A 42 -0.97 -13.53 -13.23
CA GLY A 42 0.32 -14.14 -13.60
C GLY A 42 1.42 -13.10 -13.81
N VAL A 43 1.13 -12.01 -14.53
CA VAL A 43 2.09 -10.90 -14.72
C VAL A 43 2.44 -10.22 -13.39
N LEU A 44 1.48 -10.09 -12.47
CA LEU A 44 1.70 -9.54 -11.14
C LEU A 44 2.63 -10.43 -10.32
N GLU A 45 2.40 -11.74 -10.30
CA GLU A 45 3.25 -12.70 -9.59
C GLU A 45 4.70 -12.62 -10.08
N GLU A 46 4.92 -12.61 -11.40
CA GLU A 46 6.24 -12.48 -12.00
C GLU A 46 6.91 -11.13 -11.65
N THR A 47 6.17 -10.03 -11.76
CA THR A 47 6.69 -8.68 -11.49
C THR A 47 7.02 -8.51 -10.00
N VAL A 48 6.15 -8.97 -9.10
CA VAL A 48 6.37 -8.91 -7.65
C VAL A 48 7.53 -9.81 -7.25
N ALA A 49 7.64 -11.01 -7.82
CA ALA A 49 8.77 -11.90 -7.55
C ALA A 49 10.09 -11.26 -7.97
N SER A 50 10.17 -10.71 -9.19
CA SER A 50 11.36 -9.99 -9.67
C SER A 50 11.72 -8.82 -8.74
N PHE A 51 10.71 -8.04 -8.33
CA PHE A 51 10.92 -6.90 -7.45
C PHE A 51 11.36 -7.29 -6.03
N LEU A 52 10.80 -8.36 -5.45
CA LEU A 52 11.21 -8.87 -4.14
C LEU A 52 12.66 -9.36 -4.16
N VAL A 53 13.09 -9.99 -5.26
CA VAL A 53 14.49 -10.38 -5.45
C VAL A 53 15.39 -9.15 -5.55
N GLU A 54 15.01 -8.16 -6.35
CA GLU A 54 15.76 -6.91 -6.48
C GLU A 54 15.88 -6.15 -5.15
N MET A 55 14.78 -5.98 -4.41
CA MET A 55 14.80 -5.36 -3.08
C MET A 55 15.64 -6.13 -2.08
N LYS A 56 15.61 -7.46 -2.11
CA LYS A 56 16.45 -8.29 -1.25
C LYS A 56 17.93 -8.09 -1.57
N ASP A 57 18.30 -8.11 -2.84
CA ASP A 57 19.66 -7.88 -3.29
C ASP A 57 20.15 -6.46 -2.93
N GLU A 58 19.31 -5.45 -3.08
CA GLU A 58 19.62 -4.08 -2.63
C GLU A 58 19.80 -3.99 -1.10
N ASN A 59 18.96 -4.66 -0.32
CA ASN A 59 19.10 -4.73 1.13
C ASN A 59 20.41 -5.42 1.54
N ASP A 60 20.77 -6.52 0.88
CA ASP A 60 22.01 -7.26 1.14
C ASP A 60 23.24 -6.40 0.79
N LYS A 61 23.23 -5.70 -0.35
CA LYS A 61 24.26 -4.74 -0.74
C LYS A 61 24.38 -3.58 0.24
N PHE A 62 23.27 -3.10 0.80
CA PHE A 62 23.27 -2.04 1.81
C PHE A 62 23.88 -2.52 3.13
N LEU A 63 23.47 -3.70 3.60
CA LEU A 63 24.04 -4.36 4.77
C LEU A 63 25.55 -4.60 4.62
N GLU A 64 25.99 -4.99 3.42
CA GLU A 64 27.40 -5.18 3.12
C GLU A 64 28.19 -3.85 3.18
N LYS A 65 27.66 -2.78 2.60
CA LYS A 65 28.27 -1.44 2.71
C LYS A 65 28.38 -0.98 4.17
N LEU A 66 27.36 -1.22 5.00
CA LEU A 66 27.40 -0.91 6.43
C LEU A 66 28.44 -1.74 7.18
N ARG A 67 28.57 -3.03 6.87
CA ARG A 67 29.59 -3.91 7.46
C ARG A 67 31.00 -3.45 7.08
N ARG A 68 31.22 -3.15 5.80
CA ARG A 68 32.52 -2.62 5.31
C ARG A 68 32.90 -1.31 6.00
N LEU A 69 31.96 -0.36 6.13
CA LEU A 69 32.21 0.89 6.86
C LEU A 69 32.53 0.67 8.35
N LYS A 70 31.95 -0.36 8.97
CA LYS A 70 32.24 -0.74 10.36
C LYS A 70 33.62 -1.39 10.49
N GLU A 71 34.01 -2.24 9.54
CA GLU A 71 35.30 -2.93 9.50
C GLU A 71 36.45 -1.99 9.09
N GLU A 72 36.21 -1.05 8.15
CA GLU A 72 37.14 0.00 7.75
C GLU A 72 37.34 1.06 8.86
N GLY A 73 36.38 1.17 9.78
CA GLY A 73 36.47 2.00 10.99
C GLY A 73 37.36 1.43 12.11
N GLU A 74 37.89 0.22 11.97
CA GLU A 74 38.72 -0.45 13.01
C GLU A 74 40.23 -0.44 12.71
N GLN A 75 40.71 0.24 11.64
CA GLN A 75 42.16 0.34 11.33
C GLN A 75 42.76 1.76 11.44
N GLY A 76 42.20 2.62 12.28
CA GLY A 76 42.73 3.97 12.51
C GLY A 76 42.70 4.43 13.97
N ASN A 77 43.80 4.17 14.68
CA ASN A 77 44.20 4.70 16.01
C ASN A 77 43.48 4.19 17.29
N PRO A 78 44.23 3.76 18.33
CA PRO A 78 43.69 3.27 19.59
C PRO A 78 43.45 4.42 20.57
N LEU A 79 42.19 4.75 20.88
CA LEU A 79 41.84 5.55 22.06
C LEU A 79 40.32 5.54 22.35
N HIS A 80 39.74 4.37 22.64
CA HIS A 80 38.74 4.29 23.71
C HIS A 80 38.55 2.85 24.20
N GLU A 81 39.36 2.50 25.18
CA GLU A 81 39.11 1.42 26.12
C GLU A 81 37.97 1.83 27.06
N ILE A 82 36.71 1.58 26.69
CA ILE A 82 35.63 1.37 27.68
C ILE A 82 34.63 0.38 27.08
N VAL A 83 34.85 -0.91 27.33
CA VAL A 83 33.90 -1.85 27.95
C VAL A 83 34.60 -3.22 27.93
N LYS A 84 35.51 -3.41 28.88
CA LYS A 84 35.98 -4.74 29.25
C LYS A 84 35.17 -5.18 30.48
N ASN A 85 34.17 -6.00 30.21
CA ASN A 85 33.83 -7.21 30.97
C ASN A 85 34.34 -7.28 32.43
N GLU A 86 33.45 -7.02 33.40
CA GLU A 86 33.60 -7.54 34.77
C GLU A 86 32.28 -8.15 35.24
N ARG A 87 32.25 -9.48 35.32
CA ARG A 87 31.36 -10.18 36.26
C ARG A 87 32.12 -10.34 37.56
N PRO A 88 31.50 -9.98 38.70
CA PRO A 88 31.67 -10.78 39.90
C PRO A 88 30.32 -11.21 40.48
N GLN A 89 30.20 -12.50 40.76
CA GLN A 89 29.18 -13.05 41.65
C GLN A 89 29.49 -12.59 43.08
N ASN A 90 28.51 -12.06 43.81
CA ASN A 90 28.47 -12.23 45.27
C ASN A 90 27.04 -12.11 45.82
N LYS A 91 26.66 -13.07 46.68
CA LYS A 91 25.39 -13.17 47.38
C LYS A 91 25.32 -12.14 48.52
N ARG A 92 24.14 -11.52 48.72
CA ARG A 92 23.42 -11.34 50.00
C ARG A 92 22.20 -10.42 49.81
N LYS A 93 21.01 -10.96 50.11
CA LYS A 93 19.72 -10.27 50.45
C LYS A 93 19.80 -9.83 51.94
N PRO A 94 18.84 -9.08 52.56
CA PRO A 94 17.50 -8.64 52.12
C PRO A 94 17.09 -7.19 52.55
N GLU A 95 15.79 -6.87 52.35
CA GLU A 95 14.98 -5.76 52.93
C GLU A 95 15.21 -4.38 52.29
N GLU A 96 14.18 -3.67 51.79
CA GLU A 96 13.01 -3.18 52.51
C GLU A 96 11.70 -3.18 51.69
N MET A 97 10.63 -2.83 52.38
CA MET A 97 9.22 -3.12 52.17
C MET A 97 8.44 -1.78 51.98
N LYS A 98 7.24 -1.88 51.36
CA LYS A 98 6.12 -0.90 51.28
C LYS A 98 6.25 0.18 50.20
N GLU A 99 5.20 0.62 49.50
CA GLU A 99 3.74 0.41 49.48
C GLU A 99 3.30 0.90 48.08
N ASP A 100 2.50 0.14 47.33
CA ASP A 100 1.05 0.38 47.12
C ASP A 100 0.78 1.74 46.43
N VAL A 101 0.15 1.85 45.25
CA VAL A 101 -1.26 1.53 45.01
C VAL A 101 -1.54 1.49 43.50
N HIS A 102 -2.27 0.45 43.16
CA HIS A 102 -2.96 0.13 41.92
C HIS A 102 -3.93 1.22 41.42
N ARG A 103 -3.96 1.49 40.09
CA ARG A 103 -5.24 1.73 39.39
C ARG A 103 -5.13 1.59 37.87
N GLN A 104 -5.59 0.44 37.38
CA GLN A 104 -6.13 0.26 36.03
C GLN A 104 -7.49 0.96 35.89
N HIS A 105 -7.86 1.37 34.67
CA HIS A 105 -9.22 1.38 34.07
C HIS A 105 -9.13 2.08 32.69
N THR A 106 -9.17 1.38 31.55
CA THR A 106 -10.33 0.97 30.71
C THR A 106 -11.23 2.10 30.19
N VAL A 107 -11.25 2.22 28.85
CA VAL A 107 -12.37 2.48 27.90
C VAL A 107 -13.46 3.48 28.28
N SER A 108 -13.69 4.48 27.41
CA SER A 108 -14.98 5.16 27.28
C SER A 108 -15.23 5.59 25.83
N GLU A 109 -16.17 4.89 25.18
CA GLU A 109 -16.96 5.39 24.06
C GLU A 109 -18.10 6.25 24.62
N GLN A 110 -18.38 7.43 24.05
CA GLN A 110 -19.73 8.02 23.99
C GLN A 110 -19.78 9.24 23.04
N PRO A 111 -20.97 9.63 22.52
CA PRO A 111 -21.18 10.14 21.15
C PRO A 111 -21.79 11.56 21.08
N SER A 112 -22.01 12.03 19.83
CA SER A 112 -22.91 13.13 19.36
C SER A 112 -22.23 14.48 19.07
N PRO A 113 -22.78 15.39 18.20
CA PRO A 113 -24.10 15.38 17.54
C PRO A 113 -24.12 15.63 16.01
N ILE A 114 -25.25 15.25 15.42
CA ILE A 114 -25.69 15.50 14.03
C ILE A 114 -25.93 17.00 13.83
N HIS A 115 -25.27 17.61 12.84
CA HIS A 115 -25.70 18.89 12.24
C HIS A 115 -25.69 18.80 10.70
N PRO A 116 -26.57 19.56 10.02
CA PRO A 116 -27.15 19.20 8.73
C PRO A 116 -26.22 19.37 7.52
N ILE A 117 -26.46 18.50 6.55
CA ILE A 117 -25.89 18.47 5.20
C ILE A 117 -26.21 19.76 4.46
N GLU A 118 -25.18 20.49 4.02
CA GLU A 118 -25.26 21.35 2.83
C GLU A 118 -24.26 20.81 1.79
N ASN A 119 -24.81 20.40 0.65
CA ASN A 119 -24.16 19.59 -0.38
C ASN A 119 -23.06 20.33 -1.15
N LYS A 120 -21.86 19.72 -1.21
CA LYS A 120 -21.21 19.31 -2.48
C LYS A 120 -20.01 18.39 -2.20
N THR A 121 -20.32 17.09 -2.14
CA THR A 121 -19.48 15.91 -2.42
C THR A 121 -18.05 15.92 -1.88
N GLU A 122 -17.91 15.69 -0.57
CA GLU A 122 -16.69 15.14 0.02
C GLU A 122 -16.93 13.65 0.29
N MET A 123 -16.39 12.79 -0.56
CA MET A 123 -16.13 11.39 -0.20
C MET A 123 -15.01 11.39 0.85
N PRO A 124 -14.94 10.41 1.78
CA PRO A 124 -13.84 10.33 2.74
C PRO A 124 -12.54 10.24 1.95
N VAL A 125 -11.84 11.36 1.85
CA VAL A 125 -10.65 11.45 1.03
C VAL A 125 -9.60 10.63 1.77
N ASN A 126 -9.39 9.41 1.28
CA ASN A 126 -8.34 8.54 1.75
C ASN A 126 -7.03 9.37 1.73
N GLU A 127 -6.28 9.35 2.81
CA GLU A 127 -5.02 10.12 2.94
C GLU A 127 -4.07 9.80 1.78
N HIS A 128 -4.17 8.58 1.24
CA HIS A 128 -3.51 8.12 0.04
C HIS A 128 -3.87 8.92 -1.21
N ASP A 129 -5.13 9.27 -1.43
CA ASP A 129 -5.56 10.04 -2.60
C ASP A 129 -5.06 11.49 -2.53
N ARG A 130 -5.03 12.07 -1.33
CA ARG A 130 -4.39 13.37 -1.07
C ARG A 130 -2.89 13.34 -1.37
N LEU A 131 -2.22 12.24 -1.04
CA LEU A 131 -0.80 12.07 -1.32
C LEU A 131 -0.52 12.00 -2.82
N ILE A 132 -1.30 11.19 -3.57
CA ILE A 132 -1.21 11.09 -5.02
C ILE A 132 -1.40 12.47 -5.67
N GLU A 133 -2.42 13.23 -5.25
CA GLU A 133 -2.69 14.55 -5.82
C GLU A 133 -1.54 15.54 -5.57
N LYS A 134 -0.94 15.51 -4.36
CA LYS A 134 0.23 16.33 -4.03
C LYS A 134 1.44 15.95 -4.88
N VAL A 135 1.73 14.66 -5.03
CA VAL A 135 2.83 14.17 -5.89
C VAL A 135 2.61 14.58 -7.34
N LYS A 136 1.38 14.45 -7.85
CA LYS A 136 0.99 14.88 -9.20
C LYS A 136 1.33 16.35 -9.46
N LYS A 137 0.95 17.24 -8.53
CA LYS A 137 1.22 18.68 -8.63
C LYS A 137 2.71 19.00 -8.62
N LEU A 138 3.52 18.21 -7.91
CA LEU A 138 4.97 18.42 -7.85
C LEU A 138 5.67 17.89 -9.10
N LEU A 139 5.25 16.76 -9.65
CA LEU A 139 5.77 16.26 -10.94
C LEU A 139 5.47 17.23 -12.08
N GLN A 140 4.25 17.80 -12.12
CA GLN A 140 3.90 18.81 -13.12
C GLN A 140 4.75 20.09 -13.02
N LYS A 141 5.28 20.38 -11.83
CA LYS A 141 6.21 21.50 -11.59
C LYS A 141 7.67 21.14 -11.93
N GLY A 142 7.93 19.93 -12.41
CA GLY A 142 9.26 19.46 -12.80
C GLY A 142 10.17 19.03 -11.65
N TYR A 143 9.63 18.83 -10.43
CA TYR A 143 10.43 18.35 -9.30
C TYR A 143 10.87 16.90 -9.52
N THR A 144 12.10 16.58 -9.13
CA THR A 144 12.60 15.19 -9.17
C THR A 144 11.98 14.35 -8.05
N PRO A 145 11.89 13.01 -8.19
CA PRO A 145 11.40 12.13 -7.14
C PRO A 145 12.10 12.35 -5.79
N GLU A 146 13.40 12.67 -5.81
CA GLU A 146 14.19 13.01 -4.61
C GLU A 146 13.73 14.30 -3.93
N GLN A 147 13.41 15.33 -4.70
CA GLN A 147 12.92 16.60 -4.19
C GLN A 147 11.50 16.47 -3.65
N ILE A 148 10.68 15.64 -4.29
CA ILE A 148 9.31 15.31 -3.84
C ILE A 148 9.37 14.57 -2.50
N ALA A 149 10.24 13.56 -2.38
CA ALA A 149 10.47 12.79 -1.15
C ALA A 149 10.86 13.69 0.02
N LYS A 150 11.83 14.60 -0.18
CA LYS A 150 12.23 15.59 0.83
C LYS A 150 11.08 16.52 1.23
N LYS A 151 10.25 16.95 0.27
CA LYS A 151 9.15 17.91 0.53
C LYS A 151 7.96 17.28 1.25
N LEU A 152 7.72 15.99 1.02
CA LEU A 152 6.61 15.25 1.63
C LEU A 152 7.03 14.46 2.88
N ASN A 153 8.31 14.53 3.26
CA ASN A 153 8.90 13.74 4.34
C ASN A 153 8.61 12.23 4.16
N LYS A 154 8.88 11.74 2.94
CA LYS A 154 8.74 10.35 2.52
C LYS A 154 10.05 9.82 1.97
N GLY A 155 10.20 8.50 1.91
CA GLY A 155 11.36 7.88 1.27
C GLY A 155 11.42 8.18 -0.24
N LYS A 156 12.62 8.34 -0.80
CA LYS A 156 12.80 8.43 -2.27
C LYS A 156 12.15 7.22 -2.95
N THR A 157 12.38 6.03 -2.41
CA THR A 157 11.81 4.77 -2.89
C THR A 157 10.29 4.75 -2.79
N GLU A 158 9.70 5.28 -1.72
CA GLU A 158 8.23 5.34 -1.56
C GLU A 158 7.58 6.22 -2.61
N ILE A 159 8.18 7.38 -2.92
CA ILE A 159 7.69 8.27 -3.98
C ILE A 159 7.88 7.64 -5.36
N ASP A 160 9.02 7.00 -5.61
CA ASP A 160 9.28 6.31 -6.88
C ASP A 160 8.27 5.17 -7.11
N LEU A 161 7.99 4.39 -6.07
CA LEU A 161 6.94 3.38 -6.07
C LEU A 161 5.57 4.03 -6.34
N LEU A 162 5.23 5.12 -5.63
CA LEU A 162 3.95 5.78 -5.82
C LEU A 162 3.75 6.24 -7.28
N ILE A 163 4.80 6.73 -7.94
CA ILE A 163 4.75 7.18 -9.34
C ILE A 163 4.60 5.98 -10.30
N LYS A 164 5.37 4.92 -10.07
CA LYS A 164 5.42 3.73 -10.95
C LYS A 164 4.15 2.87 -10.88
N PHE A 165 3.48 2.86 -9.73
CA PHE A 165 2.25 2.08 -9.51
C PHE A 165 0.96 2.90 -9.66
N THR A 166 1.06 4.23 -9.81
CA THR A 166 -0.12 5.07 -10.05
C THR A 166 -0.22 5.47 -11.53
N PRO A 167 -1.21 4.95 -12.29
CA PRO A 167 -1.33 5.21 -13.74
C PRO A 167 -1.56 6.68 -14.09
N SER A 168 -2.02 7.50 -13.13
CA SER A 168 -2.21 8.94 -13.31
C SER A 168 -0.91 9.77 -13.19
N LEU A 169 0.14 9.21 -12.60
CA LEU A 169 1.46 9.84 -12.41
C LEU A 169 2.45 9.42 -13.50
N LEU A 170 2.32 8.20 -14.02
CA LEU A 170 3.14 7.63 -15.10
C LEU A 170 3.12 8.47 -16.40
N LYS A 171 2.01 9.15 -16.69
CA LYS A 171 1.86 10.02 -17.88
C LYS A 171 2.62 11.35 -17.78
N ILE A 172 3.10 11.71 -16.59
CA ILE A 172 3.74 13.01 -16.31
C ILE A 172 5.26 12.86 -16.31
N ASP A 173 5.77 11.71 -15.89
CA ASP A 173 7.20 11.39 -15.88
C ASP A 173 7.76 11.11 -17.30
N SER A 174 6.89 10.94 -18.30
CA SER A 174 7.28 10.81 -19.72
C SER A 174 7.63 12.14 -20.41
N VAL A 175 7.63 13.27 -19.69
CA VAL A 175 8.07 14.56 -20.23
C VAL A 175 9.57 14.72 -20.01
N PRO A 176 10.38 14.94 -21.06
CA PRO A 176 11.84 14.90 -20.96
C PRO A 176 12.34 16.02 -20.06
N LYS A 177 13.17 15.65 -19.07
CA LYS A 177 13.99 16.59 -18.31
C LYS A 177 14.95 17.28 -19.27
N ARG A 178 14.73 18.57 -19.54
CA ARG A 178 15.76 19.42 -20.15
C ARG A 178 16.86 19.64 -19.11
N GLU A 179 18.08 19.47 -19.63
CA GLU A 179 19.39 19.66 -19.00
C GLU A 179 19.52 20.96 -18.19
#